data_AF-A0A416C3T5-F1
#
_entry.id   AF-A0A416C3T5-F1
#
_cell.length_a   1.000
_cell.length_b   1.000
_cell.length_c   1.000
_cell.angle_alpha   90.00
_cell.angle_beta   90.00
_cell.angle_gamma   90.00
#
_symmetry.space_group_name_H-M   'P 1'
#
loop_
_entity.id
_entity.type
_entity.pdbx_description
1 polymer ?
#
loop_
_entity_poly.entity_id
_entity_poly.type
_entity_poly.pdbx_seq_one_letter_code
_entity_poly.pdbx_strand_id
1 'polypeptide(L)'
;MDFASLETTDENLETTDEINDILFDSATKWMNYCFVSSVAEREQPVIRCHNDRYLSIELTYRTHANKVFEICNFITIDLKRKKRIFLKDIVDKKTIIKKMREGTDVYLKEFAVLDKKENERATLRFRESLKKTPITELEKMVDECSMDESMFPSVSNAKRTGLENKSGFYIQGNILVIDDARMRQHGRIIIKNVIS
;
A
#
# COMPACT_ATOMS: atom_id res chain seq x y z
N MET A 1 -25.86 -7.34 18.80
CA MET A 1 -24.67 -8.00 19.34
C MET A 1 -24.02 -7.00 20.27
N ASP A 2 -24.04 -7.27 21.57
CA ASP A 2 -23.28 -6.51 22.55
C ASP A 2 -21.79 -6.80 22.35
N PHE A 3 -21.00 -5.77 22.07
CA PHE A 3 -19.54 -5.88 21.94
C PHE A 3 -18.83 -6.04 23.30
N ALA A 4 -19.58 -6.07 24.41
CA ALA A 4 -19.07 -6.01 25.77
C ALA A 4 -18.79 -7.39 26.42
N SER A 5 -18.95 -8.51 25.71
CA SER A 5 -18.79 -9.86 26.29
C SER A 5 -17.75 -10.74 25.60
N LEU A 6 -16.80 -10.16 24.86
CA LEU A 6 -15.60 -10.89 24.44
C LEU A 6 -14.62 -10.85 25.61
N GLU A 7 -14.62 -11.91 26.43
CA GLU A 7 -13.56 -12.14 27.40
C GLU A 7 -12.23 -12.22 26.64
N THR A 8 -11.37 -11.21 26.83
CA THR A 8 -9.98 -11.22 26.37
C THR A 8 -9.22 -12.27 27.19
N THR A 9 -8.87 -13.39 26.55
CA THR A 9 -8.01 -14.43 27.12
C THR A 9 -6.53 -14.00 27.08
N ASP A 10 -5.69 -14.60 27.92
CA ASP A 10 -4.23 -14.34 27.92
C ASP A 10 -3.60 -14.64 26.54
N GLU A 11 -4.07 -15.67 25.84
CA GLU A 11 -3.64 -15.97 24.46
C GLU A 11 -4.00 -14.86 23.45
N ASN A 12 -5.14 -14.19 23.65
CA ASN A 12 -5.54 -13.05 22.81
C ASN A 12 -4.66 -11.83 23.09
N LEU A 13 -4.22 -11.63 24.34
CA LEU A 13 -3.31 -10.56 24.73
C LEU A 13 -1.91 -10.79 24.17
N GLU A 14 -1.33 -12.00 24.32
CA GLU A 14 -0.02 -12.34 23.74
C GLU A 14 0.00 -12.19 22.22
N THR A 15 -1.07 -12.63 21.55
CA THR A 15 -1.20 -12.46 20.09
C THR A 15 -1.31 -10.98 19.71
N THR A 16 -1.94 -10.15 20.54
CA THR A 16 -2.01 -8.70 20.30
C THR A 16 -0.64 -8.05 20.48
N ASP A 17 0.12 -8.45 21.48
CA ASP A 17 1.47 -7.94 21.75
C ASP A 17 2.44 -8.30 20.62
N GLU A 18 2.43 -9.54 20.12
CA GLU A 18 3.26 -9.95 18.98
C GLU A 18 2.95 -9.15 17.71
N ILE A 19 1.67 -8.87 17.43
CA ILE A 19 1.26 -8.06 16.27
C ILE A 19 1.67 -6.59 16.46
N ASN A 20 1.54 -6.07 17.68
CA ASN A 20 1.98 -4.71 18.03
C ASN A 20 3.50 -4.57 17.88
N ASP A 21 4.28 -5.57 18.28
CA ASP A 21 5.73 -5.57 18.13
C ASP A 21 6.14 -5.55 16.65
N ILE A 22 5.50 -6.36 15.80
CA ILE A 22 5.74 -6.36 14.35
C ILE A 22 5.43 -5.00 13.75
N LEU A 23 4.30 -4.39 14.16
CA LEU A 23 3.89 -3.08 13.69
C LEU A 23 4.87 -2.00 14.16
N PHE A 24 5.28 -2.03 15.42
CA PHE A 24 6.19 -1.07 16.02
C PHE A 24 7.58 -1.15 15.38
N ASP A 25 8.14 -2.34 15.20
CA ASP A 25 9.42 -2.56 14.52
C ASP A 25 9.38 -2.05 13.07
N SER A 26 8.32 -2.42 12.33
CA SER A 26 8.09 -2.00 10.95
C SER A 26 7.95 -0.48 10.83
N ALA A 27 7.13 0.13 11.68
CA ALA A 27 6.91 1.57 11.70
C ALA A 27 8.15 2.33 12.16
N THR A 28 8.93 1.80 13.10
CA THR A 28 10.16 2.43 13.59
C THR A 28 11.25 2.41 12.52
N LYS A 29 11.43 1.28 11.83
CA LYS A 29 12.33 1.19 10.67
C LYS A 29 11.95 2.19 9.58
N TRP A 30 10.65 2.32 9.30
CA TRP A 30 10.13 3.34 8.40
C TRP A 30 10.38 4.77 8.91
N MET A 31 10.10 5.07 10.17
CA MET A 31 10.31 6.39 10.75
C MET A 31 11.77 6.80 10.77
N ASN A 32 12.70 5.86 10.97
CA ASN A 32 14.14 6.08 10.89
C ASN A 32 14.57 6.60 9.51
N TYR A 33 13.88 6.18 8.45
CA TYR A 33 14.08 6.73 7.11
C TYR A 33 13.54 8.17 6.96
N CYS A 34 12.51 8.55 7.72
CA CYS A 34 11.81 9.83 7.58
C CYS A 34 12.32 10.98 8.47
N PHE A 35 13.43 10.86 9.21
CA PHE A 35 14.02 11.95 10.03
C PHE A 35 14.62 13.12 9.22
N VAL A 36 14.10 13.37 8.02
CA VAL A 36 14.75 14.21 6.99
C VAL A 36 14.03 15.54 6.79
N SER A 37 13.31 16.09 7.77
CA SER A 37 12.95 17.51 7.71
C SER A 37 12.37 18.01 9.04
N SER A 38 12.77 19.21 9.47
CA SER A 38 12.08 19.95 10.53
C SER A 38 10.72 20.53 10.09
N VAL A 39 10.39 20.45 8.79
CA VAL A 39 9.13 20.91 8.19
C VAL A 39 8.25 19.75 7.69
N ALA A 40 8.37 18.60 8.33
CA ALA A 40 7.56 17.43 8.01
C ALA A 40 6.32 17.33 8.89
N GLU A 41 5.19 17.06 8.25
CA GLU A 41 3.91 16.76 8.89
C GLU A 41 3.62 15.26 8.75
N ARG A 42 3.32 14.63 9.88
CA ARG A 42 2.93 13.21 9.92
C ARG A 42 1.42 13.15 9.98
N GLU A 43 0.82 12.38 9.09
CA GLU A 43 -0.60 12.09 9.18
C GLU A 43 -0.82 10.92 10.15
N GLN A 44 -2.02 10.84 10.72
CA GLN A 44 -2.38 9.69 11.54
C GLN A 44 -2.36 8.41 10.68
N PRO A 45 -1.83 7.28 11.20
CA PRO A 45 -1.93 6.00 10.52
C PRO A 45 -3.38 5.67 10.13
N VAL A 46 -3.58 5.17 8.91
CA VAL A 46 -4.91 4.81 8.42
C VAL A 46 -5.00 3.29 8.27
N ILE A 47 -5.93 2.67 8.99
CA ILE A 47 -6.24 1.25 8.79
C ILE A 47 -6.97 1.10 7.44
N ARG A 48 -6.32 0.45 6.47
CA ARG A 48 -6.89 0.17 5.14
C ARG A 48 -7.61 -1.17 5.10
N CYS A 49 -7.17 -2.12 5.91
CA CYS A 49 -7.83 -3.42 6.07
C CYS A 49 -7.63 -3.95 7.48
N HIS A 50 -8.69 -4.51 8.06
CA HIS A 50 -8.62 -5.35 9.23
C HIS A 50 -9.68 -6.45 9.07
N ASN A 51 -9.24 -7.68 8.86
CA ASN A 51 -10.07 -8.87 8.83
C ASN A 51 -9.33 -10.03 9.49
N ASP A 52 -9.96 -11.20 9.54
CA ASP A 52 -9.47 -12.42 10.20
C ASP A 52 -8.09 -12.90 9.72
N ARG A 53 -7.65 -12.44 8.55
CA ARG A 53 -6.41 -12.86 7.90
C ARG A 53 -5.35 -11.76 7.82
N TYR A 54 -5.75 -10.52 7.56
CA TYR A 54 -4.85 -9.43 7.24
C TYR A 54 -5.20 -8.14 7.99
N LEU A 55 -4.16 -7.52 8.54
CA LEU A 55 -4.14 -6.13 8.97
C LEU A 55 -3.25 -5.35 8.00
N SER A 56 -3.77 -4.26 7.41
CA SER A 56 -2.98 -3.37 6.56
C SER A 56 -3.15 -1.93 6.98
N ILE A 57 -2.03 -1.26 7.22
CA ILE A 57 -1.96 0.10 7.75
C ILE A 57 -1.15 0.96 6.78
N GLU A 58 -1.74 2.08 6.39
CA GLU A 58 -1.07 3.14 5.64
C GLU A 58 -0.41 4.12 6.61
N LEU A 59 0.88 4.36 6.41
CA LEU A 59 1.67 5.37 7.10
C LEU A 59 2.04 6.46 6.11
N THR A 60 1.39 7.61 6.24
CA THR A 60 1.59 8.75 5.34
C THR A 60 2.48 9.80 5.99
N TYR A 61 3.50 10.20 5.24
CA TYR A 61 4.45 11.23 5.61
C TYR A 61 4.43 12.34 4.55
N ARG A 62 4.17 13.58 4.98
CA ARG A 62 4.20 14.75 4.12
C ARG A 62 5.33 15.69 4.55
N THR A 63 6.07 16.24 3.60
CA THR A 63 7.06 17.29 3.88
C THR A 63 6.78 18.53 3.05
N HIS A 64 6.84 19.69 3.71
CA HIS A 64 6.45 20.99 3.18
C HIS A 64 7.66 21.92 2.94
N ALA A 65 8.80 21.37 2.53
CA ALA A 65 9.92 22.21 2.05
C ALA A 65 9.53 22.96 0.75
N ASN A 66 10.50 23.45 -0.03
CA ASN A 66 10.26 24.19 -1.30
C ASN A 66 9.30 23.51 -2.31
N LYS A 67 8.93 22.24 -2.09
CA LYS A 67 7.86 21.50 -2.76
C LYS A 67 7.20 20.54 -1.75
N VAL A 68 5.90 20.29 -1.88
CA VAL A 68 5.19 19.28 -1.07
C VAL A 68 5.53 17.88 -1.61
N PHE A 69 5.98 16.99 -0.73
CA PHE A 69 6.19 15.57 -1.06
C PHE A 69 5.34 14.71 -0.12
N GLU A 70 4.74 13.66 -0.66
CA GLU A 70 3.94 12.68 0.09
C GLU A 70 4.48 11.27 -0.16
N ILE A 71 4.88 10.62 0.92
CA ILE A 71 5.35 9.25 0.90
C ILE A 71 4.37 8.42 1.71
N CYS A 72 3.76 7.42 1.07
CA CYS A 72 2.90 6.47 1.74
C CYS A 72 3.64 5.14 1.82
N ASN A 73 3.84 4.64 3.03
CA ASN A 73 4.24 3.26 3.25
C ASN A 73 3.02 2.45 3.67
N PHE A 74 3.02 1.17 3.32
CA PHE A 74 1.95 0.25 3.67
C PHE A 74 2.55 -0.95 4.40
N ILE A 75 2.14 -1.13 5.65
CA ILE A 75 2.52 -2.30 6.44
C ILE A 75 1.35 -3.27 6.38
N THR A 76 1.59 -4.45 5.82
CA THR A 76 0.60 -5.54 5.79
C THR A 76 1.10 -6.71 6.62
N ILE A 77 0.27 -7.16 7.57
CA ILE A 77 0.56 -8.25 8.50
C ILE A 77 -0.46 -9.37 8.24
N ASP A 78 0.06 -10.58 8.06
CA ASP A 78 -0.73 -11.82 8.10
C ASP A 78 -0.97 -12.18 9.57
N LEU A 79 -2.19 -11.97 10.04
CA LEU A 79 -2.55 -12.15 11.45
C LEU A 79 -2.43 -13.60 11.89
N LYS A 80 -2.77 -14.55 11.01
CA LYS A 80 -2.70 -15.99 11.33
C LYS A 80 -1.28 -16.54 11.28
N ARG A 81 -0.40 -16.00 10.42
CA ARG A 81 1.04 -16.34 10.42
C ARG A 81 1.86 -15.49 11.38
N LYS A 82 1.27 -14.46 11.98
CA LYS A 82 1.91 -13.48 12.86
C LYS A 82 3.19 -12.93 12.23
N LYS A 83 3.07 -12.48 10.99
CA LYS A 83 4.23 -12.04 10.21
C LYS A 83 3.85 -10.90 9.28
N ARG A 84 4.72 -9.91 9.18
CA ARG A 84 4.70 -8.98 8.07
C ARG A 84 4.89 -9.71 6.74
N ILE A 85 4.11 -9.30 5.75
CA ILE A 85 4.18 -9.83 4.38
C ILE A 85 4.38 -8.71 3.36
N PHE A 86 5.02 -9.06 2.26
CA PHE A 86 5.23 -8.21 1.09
C PHE A 86 4.43 -8.73 -0.10
N LEU A 87 4.30 -7.91 -1.15
CA LEU A 87 3.49 -8.27 -2.32
C LEU A 87 3.90 -9.63 -2.93
N LYS A 88 5.21 -9.88 -2.99
CA LYS A 88 5.81 -11.14 -3.45
C LYS A 88 5.43 -12.37 -2.62
N ASP A 89 5.06 -12.19 -1.34
CA ASP A 89 4.64 -13.28 -0.46
C ASP A 89 3.17 -13.68 -0.68
N ILE A 90 2.42 -12.86 -1.41
CA ILE A 90 0.98 -13.01 -1.67
C ILE A 90 0.74 -13.53 -3.08
N VAL A 91 1.38 -12.90 -4.07
CA VAL A 91 1.16 -13.18 -5.49
C VAL A 91 2.44 -12.92 -6.26
N ASP A 92 2.72 -13.75 -7.26
CA ASP A 92 3.89 -13.55 -8.09
C ASP A 92 3.71 -12.36 -9.05
N LYS A 93 4.82 -11.71 -9.38
CA LYS A 93 4.86 -10.53 -10.27
C LYS A 93 4.17 -10.77 -11.61
N LYS A 94 4.34 -11.95 -12.22
CA LYS A 94 3.78 -12.24 -13.55
C LYS A 94 2.26 -12.30 -13.50
N THR A 95 1.69 -12.86 -12.44
CA THR A 95 0.24 -12.90 -12.24
C THR A 95 -0.37 -11.50 -12.11
N ILE A 96 0.28 -10.60 -11.37
CA ILE A 96 -0.17 -9.20 -11.25
C ILE A 96 -0.15 -8.51 -12.61
N ILE A 97 0.97 -8.59 -13.33
CA ILE A 97 1.12 -7.95 -14.64
C ILE A 97 0.10 -8.52 -15.63
N LYS A 98 -0.12 -9.84 -15.63
CA LYS A 98 -1.14 -10.47 -16.47
C LYS A 98 -2.52 -9.89 -16.19
N LYS A 99 -2.93 -9.78 -14.92
CA LYS A 99 -4.22 -9.18 -14.55
C LYS A 99 -4.33 -7.70 -14.96
N MET A 100 -3.26 -6.93 -14.83
CA MET A 100 -3.22 -5.53 -15.30
C MET A 100 -3.43 -5.43 -16.82
N ARG A 101 -2.83 -6.35 -17.58
CA ARG A 101 -2.94 -6.41 -19.05
C ARG A 101 -4.31 -6.90 -19.52
N GLU A 102 -4.89 -7.88 -18.85
CA GLU A 102 -6.24 -8.36 -19.15
C GLU A 102 -7.30 -7.29 -18.84
N GLY A 103 -7.13 -6.56 -17.72
CA GLY A 103 -7.94 -5.40 -17.36
C GLY A 103 -9.33 -5.73 -16.80
N THR A 104 -9.85 -6.95 -16.94
CA THR A 104 -11.20 -7.35 -16.52
C THR A 104 -11.47 -7.07 -15.04
N ASP A 105 -10.52 -7.43 -14.18
CA ASP A 105 -10.59 -7.27 -12.73
C ASP A 105 -9.94 -5.97 -12.22
N VAL A 106 -9.58 -5.06 -13.13
CA VAL A 106 -8.88 -3.82 -12.79
C VAL A 106 -9.85 -2.66 -12.69
N TYR A 107 -9.81 -1.93 -11.59
CA TYR A 107 -10.64 -0.75 -11.36
C TYR A 107 -9.76 0.41 -10.91
N LEU A 108 -10.22 1.62 -11.21
CA LEU A 108 -9.61 2.84 -10.70
C LEU A 108 -10.54 3.37 -9.60
N LYS A 109 -10.07 3.38 -8.35
CA LYS A 109 -10.82 3.97 -7.24
C LYS A 109 -10.09 5.22 -6.81
N GLU A 110 -10.63 6.36 -7.24
CA GLU A 110 -10.61 7.66 -6.56
C GLU A 110 -10.98 8.75 -7.56
N PHE A 111 -12.29 8.87 -7.80
CA PHE A 111 -12.86 10.18 -8.01
C PHE A 111 -14.11 10.26 -7.16
N ALA A 112 -13.96 10.71 -5.90
CA ALA A 112 -15.11 11.06 -5.06
C ALA A 112 -15.99 12.17 -5.70
N VAL A 113 -15.51 12.79 -6.78
CA VAL A 113 -16.11 13.94 -7.46
C VAL A 113 -16.81 13.57 -8.78
N LEU A 114 -16.50 12.42 -9.39
CA LEU A 114 -17.11 12.03 -10.68
C LEU A 114 -18.40 11.25 -10.49
N ASP A 115 -19.35 11.42 -11.41
CA ASP A 115 -20.55 10.60 -11.43
C ASP A 115 -20.22 9.13 -11.80
N LYS A 116 -21.20 8.24 -11.62
CA LYS A 116 -21.02 6.80 -11.87
C LYS A 116 -20.58 6.50 -13.32
N LYS A 117 -21.16 7.20 -14.32
CA LYS A 117 -20.86 6.97 -15.74
C LYS A 117 -19.45 7.46 -16.09
N GLU A 118 -19.04 8.58 -15.54
CA GLU A 118 -17.69 9.13 -15.73
C GLU A 118 -16.63 8.23 -15.10
N ASN A 119 -16.89 7.70 -13.90
CA ASN A 119 -16.04 6.69 -13.26
C ASN A 119 -15.90 5.41 -14.09
N GLU A 120 -16.99 4.91 -14.68
CA GLU A 120 -16.97 3.76 -15.58
C GLU A 120 -16.13 4.03 -16.84
N ARG A 121 -16.30 5.20 -17.46
CA ARG A 121 -15.49 5.61 -18.63
C ARG A 121 -14.01 5.77 -18.27
N ALA A 122 -13.69 6.39 -17.14
CA ALA A 122 -12.32 6.55 -16.67
C ALA A 122 -11.67 5.19 -16.43
N THR A 123 -12.39 4.26 -15.79
CA THR A 123 -11.93 2.89 -15.57
C THR A 123 -11.67 2.16 -16.89
N LEU A 124 -12.55 2.30 -17.89
CA LEU A 124 -12.34 1.69 -19.22
C LEU A 124 -11.11 2.26 -19.93
N ARG A 125 -10.94 3.59 -19.93
CA ARG A 125 -9.75 4.25 -20.51
C ARG A 125 -8.47 3.79 -19.83
N PHE A 126 -8.50 3.64 -18.51
CA PHE A 126 -7.38 3.16 -17.72
C PHE A 126 -6.99 1.71 -18.03
N ARG A 127 -7.97 0.82 -18.20
CA ARG A 127 -7.72 -0.56 -18.65
C ARG A 127 -7.02 -0.59 -20.00
N GLU A 128 -7.47 0.25 -20.94
CA GLU A 128 -6.85 0.38 -22.26
C GLU A 128 -5.44 1.00 -22.21
N SER A 129 -5.17 1.90 -21.26
CA SER A 129 -3.81 2.42 -21.08
C SER A 129 -2.87 1.34 -20.53
N LEU A 130 -3.30 0.53 -19.55
CA LEU A 130 -2.49 -0.59 -19.02
C LEU A 130 -2.12 -1.62 -20.09
N LYS A 131 -3.03 -1.88 -21.04
CA LYS A 131 -2.77 -2.72 -22.23
C LYS A 131 -1.75 -2.13 -23.21
N LYS A 132 -1.42 -0.84 -23.09
CA LYS A 132 -0.42 -0.16 -23.93
C LYS A 132 0.85 0.17 -23.16
N THR A 133 0.79 0.20 -21.83
CA THR A 133 1.96 0.42 -20.97
C THR A 133 3.03 -0.64 -21.24
N PRO A 134 4.31 -0.23 -21.43
CA PRO A 134 5.43 -1.14 -21.56
C PRO A 134 5.52 -2.10 -20.37
N ILE A 135 5.87 -3.36 -20.63
CA ILE A 135 6.00 -4.39 -19.58
C ILE A 135 7.01 -3.95 -18.52
N THR A 136 8.13 -3.33 -18.93
CA THR A 136 9.18 -2.84 -18.03
C THR A 136 8.69 -1.79 -17.04
N GLU A 137 7.70 -0.98 -17.42
CA GLU A 137 7.12 0.03 -16.54
C GLU A 137 6.15 -0.61 -15.51
N LEU A 138 5.38 -1.63 -15.95
CA LEU A 138 4.55 -2.42 -15.05
C LEU A 138 5.40 -3.24 -14.06
N GLU A 139 6.51 -3.81 -14.51
CA GLU A 139 7.47 -4.50 -13.66
C GLU A 139 8.04 -3.58 -12.59
N LYS A 140 8.49 -2.37 -12.99
CA LYS A 140 8.99 -1.37 -12.05
C LYS A 140 7.97 -1.04 -10.96
N MET A 141 6.70 -0.83 -11.34
CA MET A 141 5.62 -0.57 -10.38
C MET A 141 5.45 -1.70 -9.36
N VAL A 142 5.43 -2.96 -9.84
CA VAL A 142 5.27 -4.13 -8.96
C VAL A 142 6.49 -4.36 -8.08
N ASP A 143 7.69 -4.09 -8.61
CA ASP A 143 8.94 -4.21 -7.87
C ASP A 143 9.01 -3.14 -6.75
N GLU A 144 8.56 -1.91 -6.99
CA GLU A 144 8.42 -0.86 -5.96
C GLU A 144 7.46 -1.28 -4.83
N CYS A 145 6.32 -1.88 -5.16
CA CYS A 145 5.37 -2.42 -4.17
C CYS A 145 5.95 -3.60 -3.37
N SER A 146 7.02 -4.24 -3.85
CA SER A 146 7.64 -5.40 -3.22
C SER A 146 8.86 -5.06 -2.36
N MET A 147 9.19 -3.77 -2.24
CA MET A 147 10.33 -3.30 -1.46
C MET A 147 10.07 -3.44 0.04
N ASP A 148 11.12 -3.79 0.79
CA ASP A 148 11.14 -3.71 2.24
C ASP A 148 11.86 -2.45 2.73
N GLU A 149 11.79 -2.18 4.04
CA GLU A 149 12.43 -1.02 4.69
C GLU A 149 13.93 -0.89 4.36
N SER A 150 14.64 -2.01 4.20
CA SER A 150 16.08 -2.02 3.92
C SER A 150 16.41 -1.58 2.50
N MET A 151 15.43 -1.69 1.58
CA MET A 151 15.57 -1.31 0.19
C MET A 151 15.24 0.17 -0.06
N PHE A 152 14.75 0.91 0.94
CA PHE A 152 14.61 2.35 0.81
C PHE A 152 16.01 3.01 0.81
N PRO A 153 16.27 3.95 -0.11
CA PRO A 153 17.58 4.60 -0.19
C PRO A 153 17.91 5.26 1.15
N SER A 154 19.18 5.39 1.53
CA SER A 154 19.52 6.10 2.77
C SER A 154 19.06 7.56 2.74
N VAL A 155 18.83 8.14 3.92
CA VAL A 155 18.52 9.57 4.12
C VAL A 155 19.48 10.49 3.34
N SER A 156 20.77 10.15 3.32
CA SER A 156 21.81 10.91 2.61
C SER A 156 21.63 10.89 1.09
N ASN A 157 21.22 9.75 0.51
CA ASN A 157 20.93 9.65 -0.90
C ASN A 157 19.66 10.44 -1.27
N ALA A 158 18.59 10.32 -0.47
CA ALA A 158 17.34 11.04 -0.70
C ALA A 158 17.50 12.58 -0.70
N LYS A 159 18.38 13.13 0.17
CA LYS A 159 18.70 14.57 0.15
C LYS A 159 19.39 15.03 -1.14
N ARG A 160 20.17 14.15 -1.78
CA ARG A 160 20.98 14.47 -2.97
C ARG A 160 20.21 14.27 -4.27
N THR A 161 19.39 13.23 -4.36
CA THR A 161 18.64 12.86 -5.59
C THR A 161 17.20 13.36 -5.58
N GLY A 162 16.72 13.87 -4.44
CA GLY A 162 15.31 14.08 -4.20
C GLY A 162 14.61 12.81 -3.72
N LEU A 163 13.48 13.01 -3.05
CA LEU A 163 12.58 11.94 -2.62
C LEU A 163 11.82 11.41 -3.84
N GLU A 164 12.08 10.16 -4.20
CA GLU A 164 11.31 9.46 -5.23
C GLU A 164 10.01 8.92 -4.62
N ASN A 165 8.90 9.35 -5.21
CA ASN A 165 7.57 8.83 -4.93
C ASN A 165 7.49 7.38 -5.45
N LYS A 166 7.34 6.41 -4.54
CA LYS A 166 7.30 4.97 -4.85
C LYS A 166 5.91 4.39 -4.72
N SER A 167 5.64 3.36 -5.52
CA SER A 167 4.40 2.60 -5.47
C SER A 167 4.31 1.74 -4.20
N GLY A 168 3.13 1.67 -3.58
CA GLY A 168 2.81 0.84 -2.42
C GLY A 168 1.64 -0.11 -2.70
N PHE A 169 1.34 -1.01 -1.77
CA PHE A 169 0.18 -1.90 -1.91
C PHE A 169 -0.49 -2.19 -0.56
N TYR A 170 -1.77 -2.53 -0.61
CA TYR A 170 -2.47 -3.17 0.51
C TYR A 170 -3.46 -4.21 0.01
N ILE A 171 -3.84 -5.12 0.90
CA ILE A 171 -4.90 -6.11 0.65
C ILE A 171 -6.15 -5.67 1.37
N GLN A 172 -7.32 -5.86 0.74
CA GLN A 172 -8.61 -5.74 1.38
C GLN A 172 -9.51 -6.92 0.95
N GLY A 173 -9.55 -7.97 1.79
CA GLY A 173 -10.24 -9.22 1.42
C GLY A 173 -9.57 -9.91 0.23
N ASN A 174 -10.32 -10.18 -0.84
CA ASN A 174 -9.81 -10.77 -2.08
C ASN A 174 -9.28 -9.74 -3.10
N ILE A 175 -9.14 -8.48 -2.66
CA ILE A 175 -8.72 -7.34 -3.49
C ILE A 175 -7.28 -6.98 -3.15
N LEU A 176 -6.46 -6.85 -4.18
CA LEU A 176 -5.16 -6.18 -4.12
C LEU A 176 -5.34 -4.74 -4.58
N VAL A 177 -4.85 -3.78 -3.79
CA VAL A 177 -4.80 -2.38 -4.18
C VAL A 177 -3.34 -1.97 -4.34
N ILE A 178 -3.02 -1.39 -5.49
CA ILE A 178 -1.71 -0.79 -5.78
C ILE A 178 -1.89 0.73 -5.80
N ASP A 179 -1.17 1.38 -4.90
CA ASP A 179 -1.07 2.82 -4.78
C ASP A 179 0.19 3.28 -5.51
N ASP A 180 0.09 3.47 -6.82
CA ASP A 180 1.20 4.02 -7.60
C ASP A 180 1.29 5.52 -7.36
N ALA A 181 2.41 5.97 -6.82
CA ALA A 181 2.62 7.38 -6.48
C ALA A 181 2.63 8.32 -7.70
N ARG A 182 2.85 7.78 -8.92
CA ARG A 182 2.69 8.53 -10.19
C ARG A 182 1.23 8.71 -10.57
N MET A 183 0.36 7.83 -10.07
CA MET A 183 -1.05 7.77 -10.40
C MET A 183 -1.96 8.27 -9.28
N ARG A 184 -1.43 8.66 -8.09
CA ARG A 184 -2.26 9.13 -6.96
C ARG A 184 -3.25 10.23 -7.32
N GLN A 185 -2.89 11.16 -8.22
CA GLN A 185 -3.83 12.20 -8.71
C GLN A 185 -4.97 11.65 -9.59
N HIS A 186 -4.78 10.46 -10.13
CA HIS A 186 -5.71 9.71 -10.96
C HIS A 186 -6.36 8.53 -10.21
N GLY A 187 -5.96 8.28 -8.96
CA GLY A 187 -6.49 7.26 -8.07
C GLY A 187 -5.69 5.96 -8.00
N ARG A 188 -6.28 4.95 -7.36
CA ARG A 188 -5.60 3.69 -7.03
C ARG A 188 -6.00 2.55 -7.95
N ILE A 189 -5.04 1.67 -8.25
CA ILE A 189 -5.25 0.49 -9.08
C ILE A 189 -5.80 -0.62 -8.18
N ILE A 190 -7.03 -1.01 -8.42
CA ILE A 190 -7.69 -2.11 -7.71
C ILE A 190 -7.67 -3.32 -8.61
N ILE A 191 -7.16 -4.44 -8.12
CA ILE A 191 -7.16 -5.73 -8.80
C ILE A 191 -7.96 -6.72 -7.95
N LYS A 192 -9.08 -7.19 -8.48
CA LYS A 192 -9.93 -8.19 -7.80
C LYS A 192 -9.46 -9.61 -8.07
N ASN A 193 -9.87 -10.53 -7.20
CA ASN A 193 -9.65 -11.97 -7.33
C ASN A 193 -8.16 -12.31 -7.46
N VAL A 194 -7.33 -11.68 -6.65
CA VAL A 194 -5.87 -11.91 -6.62
C VAL A 194 -5.50 -12.98 -5.60
N ILE A 195 -6.27 -13.06 -4.52
CA ILE A 195 -6.05 -13.97 -3.39
C ILE A 195 -7.24 -14.93 -3.35
N SER A 196 -6.95 -16.22 -3.43
CA SER A 196 -7.92 -17.32 -3.31
C SER A 196 -8.10 -17.76 -1.87
#